data_AF-A0A925M0F9-F1
#
_entry.id   AF-A0A925M0F9-F1
#
_cell.length_a   1.000
_cell.length_b   1.000
_cell.length_c   1.000
_cell.angle_alpha   90.00
_cell.angle_beta   90.00
_cell.angle_gamma   90.00
#
_symmetry.space_group_name_H-M   'P 1'
#
loop_
_entity.id
_entity.type
_entity.pdbx_description
1 polymer ?
#
loop_
_entity_poly.entity_id
_entity_poly.type
_entity_poly.pdbx_seq_one_letter_code
_entity_poly.pdbx_strand_id
1 'polypeptide(L)' 'VNYQQIPFEAFEQQAGEEVTIMYRWFENVGYIADLAQLEHDFPIPIDFESYLSDRDWAKPDERTSEV' A
#
# COMPACT_ATOMS: atom_id res chain seq x y z
N VAL A 1 -12.04 2.05 2.55
CA VAL A 1 -10.92 2.98 2.87
C VAL A 1 -11.24 4.33 2.24
N ASN A 2 -10.95 5.44 2.91
CA ASN A 2 -11.01 6.78 2.32
C ASN A 2 -9.58 7.32 2.20
N TYR A 3 -9.15 7.65 0.98
CA TYR A 3 -7.80 8.15 0.72
C TYR A 3 -7.80 9.68 0.73
N GLN A 4 -6.83 10.28 1.42
CA GLN A 4 -6.63 11.72 1.43
C GLN A 4 -5.14 12.03 1.23
N GLN A 5 -4.84 12.81 0.19
CA GLN A 5 -3.52 13.39 0.00
C GLN A 5 -3.37 14.61 0.92
N ILE A 6 -2.24 14.73 1.60
CA ILE A 6 -1.91 15.86 2.47
C ILE A 6 -0.62 16.53 1.97
N PRO A 7 -0.40 17.82 2.27
CA PRO A 7 0.84 18.50 1.93
C PRO A 7 2.05 17.79 2.54
N PHE A 8 3.17 17.76 1.81
CA PHE A 8 4.38 17.08 2.27
C PHE A 8 4.93 17.65 3.57
N GLU A 9 4.79 18.95 3.81
CA GLU A 9 5.21 19.57 5.06
C GLU A 9 4.42 18.99 6.24
N ALA A 10 3.13 18.70 6.06
CA ALA A 10 2.30 18.07 7.08
C ALA A 10 2.57 16.56 7.21
N PHE A 11 2.90 15.89 6.09
CA PHE A 11 3.28 14.48 6.08
C PHE A 11 4.61 14.24 6.79
N GLU A 12 5.60 15.12 6.58
CA GLU A 12 6.94 15.02 7.18
C GLU A 12 6.90 15.13 8.70
N GLN A 13 6.04 16.00 9.25
CA GLN A 13 5.82 16.08 10.69
C GLN A 13 5.25 14.78 11.29
N GLN A 14 4.59 13.94 10.49
CA GLN A 14 3.96 12.69 10.94
C GLN A 14 4.85 11.47 10.67
N ALA A 15 5.49 11.41 9.51
CA ALA A 15 6.18 10.23 9.00
C ALA A 15 7.71 10.33 9.06
N GLY A 16 8.26 11.54 9.26
CA GLY A 16 9.70 11.81 9.24
C GLY A 16 10.25 12.13 7.86
N GLU A 17 11.51 12.60 7.84
CA GLU A 17 12.19 13.10 6.65
C GLU A 17 12.41 11.99 5.60
N GLU A 18 12.96 10.84 6.00
CA GLU A 18 13.32 9.77 5.05
C GLU A 18 12.10 9.19 4.33
N VAL A 19 10.99 9.00 5.07
CA VAL A 19 9.74 8.52 4.48
C VAL A 19 9.15 9.58 3.54
N THR A 20 9.23 10.85 3.91
CA THR A 20 8.78 11.97 3.06
C THR A 20 9.58 12.04 1.76
N ILE A 21 10.90 11.87 1.82
CA ILE A 21 11.77 11.80 0.64
C ILE A 21 11.33 10.65 -0.27
N MET A 22 11.06 9.47 0.29
CA MET A 22 10.58 8.31 -0.47
C MET A 22 9.23 8.59 -1.16
N TYR A 23 8.27 9.21 -0.46
CA TYR A 23 6.97 9.54 -1.06
C TYR A 23 7.08 10.65 -2.12
N ARG A 24 7.96 11.65 -1.93
CA ARG A 24 8.28 12.62 -2.98
C ARG A 24 8.89 11.93 -4.20
N TRP A 25 9.73 10.92 -4.01
CA TRP A 25 10.27 10.13 -5.11
C TRP A 25 9.19 9.29 -5.81
N PHE A 26 8.21 8.73 -5.08
CA PHE A 26 7.06 8.05 -5.69
C PHE A 26 6.24 8.96 -6.60
N GLU A 27 6.01 10.22 -6.19
CA GLU A 27 5.22 11.17 -6.99
C GLU A 27 5.96 11.70 -8.23
N ASN A 28 7.29 11.80 -8.19
CA ASN A 28 8.08 12.40 -9.27
C ASN A 28 8.76 11.40 -10.20
N VAL A 29 9.05 10.19 -9.72
CA VAL A 29 9.82 9.17 -10.45
C VAL A 29 9.10 7.82 -10.41
N GLY A 30 8.86 7.28 -9.21
CA GLY A 30 8.18 6.01 -9.00
C GLY A 30 8.97 4.75 -9.41
N TYR A 31 8.41 3.59 -9.10
CA TYR A 31 8.95 2.30 -9.52
C TYR A 31 8.61 2.02 -10.99
N ILE A 32 9.49 1.31 -11.68
CA ILE A 32 9.37 0.95 -13.10
C ILE A 32 9.47 -0.57 -13.32
N ALA A 33 9.00 -1.36 -12.36
CA ALA A 33 9.02 -2.82 -12.47
C ALA A 33 8.12 -3.28 -13.61
N ASP A 34 8.61 -4.22 -14.43
CA ASP A 34 7.81 -4.87 -15.47
C ASP A 34 6.98 -6.00 -14.85
N LEU A 35 5.72 -5.70 -14.54
CA LEU A 35 4.82 -6.66 -13.91
C LEU A 35 4.56 -7.87 -14.82
N ALA A 36 4.47 -7.68 -16.13
CA ALA A 36 4.21 -8.78 -17.06
C ALA A 36 5.40 -9.74 -17.14
N GLN A 37 6.62 -9.21 -17.12
CA GLN A 37 7.83 -10.03 -17.03
C GLN A 37 7.91 -10.78 -15.69
N LEU A 38 7.56 -10.13 -14.58
CA LEU A 38 7.51 -10.77 -13.27
C LEU A 38 6.47 -11.89 -13.20
N GLU A 39 5.28 -11.69 -13.78
CA GLU A 39 4.23 -12.73 -13.89
C GLU A 39 4.67 -13.92 -14.77
N HIS A 40 5.49 -13.66 -15.78
CA HIS A 40 6.07 -14.71 -16.60
C HIS A 40 7.12 -15.54 -15.84
N ASP A 41 8.03 -14.86 -15.15
CA ASP A 41 9.17 -15.51 -14.48
C ASP A 41 8.78 -16.19 -13.16
N PHE A 42 7.74 -15.69 -12.48
CA PHE A 42 7.27 -16.18 -11.19
C PHE A 42 5.80 -16.59 -11.29
N PRO A 43 5.47 -17.88 -11.16
CA PRO A 43 4.12 -18.39 -11.45
C PRO A 43 3.02 -18.02 -10.43
N ILE A 44 3.35 -17.33 -9.34
CA ILE A 44 2.37 -16.92 -8.31
C ILE A 44 2.75 -15.55 -7.73
N PRO A 45 2.65 -14.45 -8.50
CA PRO A 45 2.62 -13.13 -7.89
C PRO A 45 1.30 -13.00 -7.12
N ILE A 46 1.40 -12.71 -5.82
CA ILE A 46 0.23 -12.42 -5.00
C ILE A 46 -0.16 -10.96 -5.21
N ASP A 47 -1.42 -10.73 -5.59
CA ASP A 47 -1.96 -9.38 -5.58
C ASP A 47 -2.10 -8.85 -4.15
N PHE A 48 -2.30 -7.55 -4.02
CA PHE A 48 -2.34 -6.88 -2.72
C PHE A 48 -3.54 -7.32 -1.87
N GLU A 49 -4.69 -7.63 -2.48
CA GLU A 49 -5.89 -8.06 -1.76
C GLU A 49 -5.71 -9.45 -1.14
N SER A 50 -5.18 -10.40 -1.93
CA SER A 50 -4.83 -11.74 -1.51
C SER A 50 -3.77 -11.69 -0.41
N TYR A 51 -2.73 -10.87 -0.59
CA TYR A 51 -1.67 -10.67 0.42
C TYR A 51 -2.23 -10.25 1.79
N LEU A 52 -3.19 -9.31 1.81
CA LEU A 52 -3.80 -8.81 3.04
C LEU A 52 -4.78 -9.81 3.66
N SER A 53 -5.56 -10.50 2.82
CA SER A 53 -6.55 -11.50 3.26
C SER A 53 -5.87 -12.70 3.91
N ASP A 54 -4.77 -13.19 3.33
CA ASP A 54 -3.98 -14.31 3.86
C ASP A 54 -3.33 -14.03 5.23
N ARG A 55 -3.26 -12.75 5.64
CA ARG A 55 -2.62 -12.30 6.89
C ARG A 55 -3.61 -11.84 7.94
N ASP A 56 -4.90 -12.08 7.73
CA ASP A 56 -5.98 -11.61 8.59
C ASP A 56 -5.87 -10.09 8.90
N TRP A 57 -5.41 -9.31 7.92
CA TRP A 57 -5.17 -7.88 8.10
C TRP A 57 -6.46 -7.12 8.42
N ALA A 58 -7.56 -7.55 7.80
CA ALA A 58 -8.88 -7.05 8.14
C ALA A 58 -9.37 -7.75 9.42
N LYS A 59 -9.50 -6.99 10.51
CA LYS A 59 -10.28 -7.47 11.66
C LYS A 59 -11.73 -7.70 11.18
N PRO A 60 -12.38 -8.82 11.55
CA PRO A 60 -13.81 -8.97 11.35
C PRO A 60 -14.54 -7.76 11.96
N ASP A 61 -15.47 -7.16 11.22
CA ASP A 61 -16.34 -6.12 11.77
C ASP A 61 -17.30 -6.80 12.76
N GLU A 62 -16.98 -6.72 14.07
CA GLU A 62 -17.78 -7.30 15.17
C GLU A 62 -19.23 -6.79 15.23
N ARG A 63 -19.62 -5.83 14.38
CA ARG A 63 -20.99 -5.29 14.30
C ARG A 63 -21.97 -6.11 13.45
N THR A 64 -21.54 -7.21 12.84
CA THR A 64 -22.45 -8.10 12.07
C THR A 64 -22.79 -9.42 12.75
N SER A 65 -22.33 -9.65 13.99
CA SER A 65 -22.61 -10.87 14.75
C SER A 65 -23.83 -10.80 15.67
N GLU A 66 -24.58 -9.70 15.66
CA GLU A 66 -25.85 -9.55 16.40
C GLU A 66 -27.01 -9.26 15.43
N VAL A 67 -27.50 -10.30 14.74
CA VAL A 67 -28.92 -10.44 14.31
C VAL A 67 -29.34 -11.89 14.44
#